data_AF-A0AAD5I0V1-F1
#
_entry.id   AF-A0AAD5I0V1-F1
#
_cell.length_a   1.000
_cell.length_b   1.000
_cell.length_c   1.000
_cell.angle_alpha   90.00
_cell.angle_beta   90.00
_cell.angle_gamma   90.00
#
_symmetry.space_group_name_H-M   'P 1'
#
loop_
_entity.id
_entity.type
_entity.pdbx_description
1 polymer ?
#
loop_
_entity_poly.entity_id
_entity_poly.type
_entity_poly.pdbx_seq_one_letter_code
_entity_poly.pdbx_strand_id
1 'polypeptide(L)'
;MATTDLKEFDVIRVARTDGSDTGPGYWPVTAPPTVTAKKMKDATTTEKTPRTKPQMIRLAEDDPRFVEWRVKLGILLKQELCPNPDEGNPWLVHFPRGYWLYEKSKHLWVSGYPIKAKLFKSPQEFAVHLIWLLSTSMDYRDCCCAHCNASNLIKGGSTDELIITHEPPKVEKIPPKVTPVPLPPMPGRPPVKTNNAGSRQSSVQPTPTTTAQNSPTPPAATAHQPPAQHQPQVQQQPQPQPIQSQPQIQPQQPQQQQQQPQPHQQPQQQQQQQQPQSQPQLQPQPQPQPQGQAQASPQAQPQPIQWALKSAVLFRSGELVWYQNGNTWRLGVIAGSANGRHEVMPIGHGLVQQNNVSKTDGDMRPFYAFTVPPVTLPELKDKEFDGVPWEPLLKGAADGNRREMIALDASKMAAVKIDYSYSLWSPLSEDPNSKHVTYYGCFFGAERVEIGDAMRLRSLPAELNVPAETGVLGLRFIFTTKDFPGNVFFRGHIYQLVSEDKPNIVRDEHLPIALRLESQWRHSVGAQRWRYALVKENVVFKEQSIRGRFYPTQRLMPILNPAEFRDAVSKARVDDLYAHLNNRMDGAGRYLGRKVNRIGTLGASVTHTARLNMEPFIREELNEKAIE
;
A
#
# COMPACT_ATOMS: atom_id res chain seq x y z
N MET A 1 27.63 39.91 -16.55
CA MET A 1 28.74 39.02 -16.98
C MET A 1 28.80 39.03 -18.50
N ALA A 2 29.95 39.39 -19.08
CA ALA A 2 30.15 39.41 -20.52
C ALA A 2 30.20 37.98 -21.09
N THR A 3 29.86 37.84 -22.37
CA THR A 3 29.67 36.60 -23.16
C THR A 3 30.83 35.59 -23.17
N THR A 4 31.92 35.85 -22.46
CA THR A 4 33.13 35.01 -22.41
C THR A 4 33.14 33.96 -21.28
N ASP A 5 32.26 34.03 -20.27
CA ASP A 5 32.24 33.09 -19.11
C ASP A 5 31.29 31.89 -19.25
N LEU A 6 30.57 31.74 -20.37
CA LEU A 6 29.60 30.65 -20.56
C LEU A 6 30.20 29.32 -21.01
N LYS A 7 31.53 29.22 -21.14
CA LYS A 7 32.21 27.99 -21.61
C LYS A 7 32.18 26.84 -20.60
N GLU A 8 31.89 27.11 -19.34
CA GLU A 8 31.86 26.11 -18.26
C GLU A 8 30.45 25.54 -18.01
N PHE A 9 29.43 26.04 -18.72
CA PHE A 9 28.05 25.59 -18.55
C PHE A 9 27.48 25.00 -19.83
N ASP A 10 26.73 23.91 -19.70
CA ASP A 10 25.85 23.45 -20.77
C ASP A 10 24.58 24.31 -20.75
N VAL A 11 24.40 25.10 -21.81
CA VAL A 11 23.33 26.09 -21.88
C VAL A 11 22.02 25.43 -22.34
N ILE A 12 21.05 25.35 -21.42
CA ILE A 12 19.73 24.76 -21.69
C ILE A 12 18.77 25.84 -22.21
N ARG A 13 18.24 25.62 -23.41
CA ARG A 13 17.25 26.50 -24.04
C ARG A 13 15.90 25.80 -24.10
N VAL A 14 14.91 26.36 -23.41
CA VAL A 14 13.53 25.88 -23.48
C VAL A 14 12.86 26.54 -24.69
N ALA A 15 12.74 25.78 -25.80
CA ALA A 15 12.25 26.30 -27.07
C ALA A 15 10.74 26.59 -27.06
N ARG A 16 9.97 25.82 -26.29
CA ARG A 16 8.53 26.00 -26.12
C ARG A 16 8.25 27.01 -25.02
N THR A 17 7.28 27.89 -25.23
CA THR A 17 6.84 28.81 -24.20
C THR A 17 5.33 29.03 -24.25
N ASP A 18 4.72 29.12 -23.08
CA ASP A 18 3.40 29.70 -22.84
C ASP A 18 3.50 31.13 -22.26
N GLY A 19 4.73 31.64 -22.14
CA GLY A 19 5.03 32.92 -21.51
C GLY A 19 4.43 34.10 -22.27
N SER A 20 3.74 34.97 -21.55
CA SER A 20 3.26 36.26 -22.05
C SER A 20 3.81 37.38 -21.16
N ASP A 21 4.67 38.24 -21.71
CA ASP A 21 5.24 39.36 -20.97
C ASP A 21 4.18 40.45 -20.77
N THR A 22 3.48 40.40 -19.63
CA THR A 22 2.42 41.35 -19.30
C THR A 22 2.91 42.57 -18.54
N GLY A 23 4.23 42.77 -18.43
CA GLY A 23 4.83 43.83 -17.62
C GLY A 23 4.48 43.71 -16.11
N PRO A 24 4.75 44.75 -15.31
CA PRO A 24 4.57 44.73 -13.84
C PRO A 24 3.10 44.83 -13.34
N GLY A 25 2.10 44.49 -14.15
CA GLY A 25 0.70 44.89 -13.97
C GLY A 25 -0.25 43.98 -13.17
N TYR A 26 -0.73 44.52 -12.04
CA TYR A 26 -2.00 44.28 -11.30
C TYR A 26 -2.03 43.25 -10.16
N TRP A 27 -2.11 43.73 -8.91
CA TRP A 27 -2.43 42.95 -7.69
C TRP A 27 -3.76 43.44 -7.07
N PRO A 28 -4.66 42.55 -6.60
CA PRO A 28 -5.91 42.93 -5.95
C PRO A 28 -5.66 43.52 -4.55
N VAL A 29 -6.29 44.65 -4.26
CA VAL A 29 -6.28 45.28 -2.93
C VAL A 29 -7.31 44.57 -2.06
N THR A 30 -6.90 43.95 -0.96
CA THR A 30 -7.81 43.36 0.04
C THR A 30 -8.69 44.44 0.66
N ALA A 31 -10.01 44.37 0.49
CA ALA A 31 -10.98 45.24 1.15
C ALA A 31 -11.20 44.83 2.63
N PRO A 32 -11.45 45.78 3.55
CA PRO A 32 -11.63 45.47 4.98
C PRO A 32 -13.06 44.97 5.29
N PRO A 33 -13.25 44.23 6.41
CA PRO A 33 -14.53 43.59 6.75
C PRO A 33 -15.58 44.56 7.28
N THR A 34 -16.85 44.30 6.93
CA THR A 34 -18.05 45.05 7.30
C THR A 34 -18.43 44.83 8.77
N VAL A 35 -18.59 45.93 9.52
CA VAL A 35 -19.12 45.95 10.89
C VAL A 35 -20.55 46.52 10.86
N THR A 36 -21.51 45.81 11.46
CA THR A 36 -22.88 46.27 11.68
C THR A 36 -22.94 47.36 12.77
N ALA A 37 -23.80 48.36 12.53
CA ALA A 37 -23.72 49.71 13.09
C ALA A 37 -24.16 49.90 14.57
N LYS A 38 -23.54 50.89 15.25
CA LYS A 38 -24.26 51.90 16.08
C LYS A 38 -23.40 53.12 16.46
N LYS A 39 -23.93 54.30 16.05
CA LYS A 39 -23.89 55.69 16.59
C LYS A 39 -22.56 56.47 16.73
N MET A 40 -22.53 57.59 15.96
CA MET A 40 -22.07 58.99 16.22
C MET A 40 -21.27 59.26 17.52
N LYS A 41 -20.20 60.09 17.57
CA LYS A 41 -20.05 61.48 17.08
C LYS A 41 -18.58 61.98 17.27
N ASP A 42 -18.09 62.80 16.32
CA ASP A 42 -16.99 63.81 16.33
C ASP A 42 -15.66 63.58 17.07
N ALA A 43 -14.55 63.68 16.32
CA ALA A 43 -13.57 64.81 16.40
C ALA A 43 -12.19 64.49 15.74
N THR A 44 -11.94 65.17 14.62
CA THR A 44 -10.74 65.93 14.22
C THR A 44 -9.32 65.30 14.09
N THR A 45 -8.83 65.36 12.84
CA THR A 45 -7.44 65.63 12.35
C THR A 45 -6.26 64.71 12.69
N THR A 46 -5.67 64.09 11.66
CA THR A 46 -4.36 64.54 11.12
C THR A 46 -4.04 63.90 9.76
N GLU A 47 -3.57 64.76 8.87
CA GLU A 47 -3.14 64.56 7.50
C GLU A 47 -1.96 63.56 7.39
N LYS A 48 -2.08 62.55 6.52
CA LYS A 48 -0.93 61.75 6.06
C LYS A 48 -0.96 61.66 4.53
N THR A 49 0.12 62.14 3.94
CA THR A 49 0.54 62.01 2.55
C THR A 49 0.22 60.63 1.93
N PRO A 50 -0.25 60.56 0.67
CA PRO A 50 -0.55 59.29 0.02
C PRO A 50 0.75 58.53 -0.24
N ARG A 51 0.95 57.43 0.49
CA ARG A 51 2.11 56.54 0.38
C ARG A 51 2.20 56.00 -1.06
N THR A 52 3.21 56.41 -1.82
CA THR A 52 3.52 55.89 -3.17
C THR A 52 3.71 54.38 -3.09
N LYS A 53 2.92 53.62 -3.87
CA LYS A 53 2.89 52.15 -3.82
C LYS A 53 4.24 51.57 -4.30
N PRO A 54 4.81 50.56 -3.62
CA PRO A 54 6.03 49.90 -4.07
C PRO A 54 5.81 49.16 -5.40
N GLN A 55 6.53 49.58 -6.44
CA GLN A 55 6.50 49.05 -7.81
C GLN A 55 7.51 47.89 -7.96
N MET A 56 7.16 46.85 -8.74
CA MET A 56 8.07 45.74 -9.05
C MET A 56 9.08 46.17 -10.13
N ILE A 57 10.36 45.85 -9.94
CA ILE A 57 11.45 46.21 -10.86
C ILE A 57 11.88 44.95 -11.63
N ARG A 58 11.92 45.01 -12.96
CA ARG A 58 12.42 43.91 -13.79
C ARG A 58 13.94 43.87 -13.71
N LEU A 59 14.50 42.69 -13.47
CA LEU A 59 15.95 42.51 -13.46
C LEU A 59 16.48 42.27 -14.87
N ALA A 60 17.65 42.81 -15.16
CA ALA A 60 18.38 42.53 -16.40
C ALA A 60 18.94 41.10 -16.37
N GLU A 61 19.11 40.46 -17.53
CA GLU A 61 19.58 39.07 -17.61
C GLU A 61 21.01 38.87 -17.09
N ASP A 62 21.80 39.93 -17.07
CA ASP A 62 23.17 39.96 -16.55
C ASP A 62 23.25 40.36 -15.07
N ASP A 63 22.13 40.69 -14.43
CA ASP A 63 22.04 40.90 -12.97
C ASP A 63 22.47 39.60 -12.26
N PRO A 64 23.39 39.66 -11.28
CA PRO A 64 23.88 38.47 -10.59
C PRO A 64 22.77 37.58 -10.00
N ARG A 65 21.66 38.18 -9.56
CA ARG A 65 20.52 37.45 -8.98
C ARG A 65 19.71 36.74 -10.05
N PHE A 66 19.63 37.32 -11.26
CA PHE A 66 19.03 36.65 -12.40
C PHE A 66 19.91 35.47 -12.82
N VAL A 67 21.22 35.68 -12.92
CA VAL A 67 22.18 34.60 -13.24
C VAL A 67 22.08 33.47 -12.22
N GLU A 68 22.01 33.78 -10.93
CA GLU A 68 21.84 32.79 -9.86
C GLU A 68 20.55 31.96 -10.04
N TRP A 69 19.43 32.60 -10.39
CA TRP A 69 18.19 31.90 -10.71
C TRP A 69 18.35 30.94 -11.89
N ARG A 70 19.04 31.36 -12.94
CA ARG A 70 19.30 30.52 -14.14
C ARG A 70 20.16 29.30 -13.83
N VAL A 71 21.17 29.46 -12.97
CA VAL A 71 22.01 28.35 -12.49
C VAL A 71 21.19 27.40 -11.62
N LYS A 72 20.41 27.92 -10.66
CA LYS A 72 19.53 27.11 -9.80
C LYS A 72 18.52 26.29 -10.60
N LEU A 73 17.91 26.89 -11.61
CA LEU A 73 17.03 26.17 -12.53
C LEU A 73 17.77 25.07 -13.29
N GLY A 74 19.00 25.33 -13.72
CA GLY A 74 19.83 24.32 -14.39
C GLY A 74 20.14 23.13 -13.51
N ILE A 75 20.50 23.36 -12.24
CA ILE A 75 20.71 22.28 -11.25
C ILE A 75 19.44 21.44 -11.10
N LEU A 76 18.29 22.09 -10.90
CA LEU A 76 17.01 21.41 -10.74
C LEU A 76 16.64 20.58 -11.98
N LEU A 77 16.79 21.14 -13.18
CA LEU A 77 16.50 20.41 -14.42
C LEU A 77 17.46 19.24 -14.62
N LYS A 78 18.76 19.41 -14.31
CA LYS A 78 19.74 18.34 -14.46
C LYS A 78 19.44 17.18 -13.52
N GLN A 79 19.04 17.46 -12.28
CA GLN A 79 18.61 16.46 -11.29
C GLN A 79 17.40 15.65 -11.75
N GLU A 80 16.44 16.28 -12.41
CA GLU A 80 15.19 15.62 -12.82
C GLU A 80 15.30 14.92 -14.18
N LEU A 81 16.15 15.42 -15.08
CA LEU A 81 16.20 14.96 -16.48
C LEU A 81 17.42 14.09 -16.82
N CYS A 82 18.49 14.15 -16.02
CA CYS A 82 19.71 13.36 -16.26
C CYS A 82 19.76 12.12 -15.34
N PRO A 83 20.06 10.92 -15.86
CA PRO A 83 20.25 9.73 -15.02
C PRO A 83 21.47 9.85 -14.09
N ASN A 84 22.51 10.58 -14.49
CA ASN A 84 23.71 10.88 -13.70
C ASN A 84 23.88 12.41 -13.58
N PRO A 85 23.20 13.09 -12.65
CA PRO A 85 23.20 14.55 -12.58
C PRO A 85 24.56 15.15 -12.17
N ASP A 86 25.42 14.37 -11.53
CA ASP A 86 26.74 14.79 -11.06
C ASP A 86 27.83 14.71 -12.14
N GLU A 87 27.56 14.09 -13.29
CA GLU A 87 28.50 13.95 -14.40
C GLU A 87 28.34 15.10 -15.42
N GLY A 88 29.46 15.58 -15.98
CA GLY A 88 29.49 16.64 -17.01
C GLY A 88 29.31 18.06 -16.48
N ASN A 89 29.25 19.04 -17.38
CA ASN A 89 29.19 20.45 -16.99
C ASN A 89 27.87 20.80 -16.27
N PRO A 90 27.86 21.79 -15.37
CA PRO A 90 26.62 22.32 -14.80
C PRO A 90 25.73 22.92 -15.88
N TRP A 91 24.42 22.87 -15.66
CA TRP A 91 23.46 23.45 -16.61
C TRP A 91 23.17 24.92 -16.29
N LEU A 92 23.05 25.75 -17.32
CA LEU A 92 22.57 27.12 -17.21
C LEU A 92 21.33 27.31 -18.07
N VAL A 93 20.20 27.63 -17.45
CA VAL A 93 18.91 27.72 -18.16
C VAL A 93 18.71 29.13 -18.71
N HIS A 94 18.38 29.27 -20.00
CA HIS A 94 17.76 30.49 -20.50
C HIS A 94 16.27 30.48 -20.18
N PHE A 95 15.75 31.59 -19.66
CA PHE A 95 14.32 31.73 -19.44
C PHE A 95 13.57 31.58 -20.77
N PRO A 96 12.46 30.83 -20.81
CA PRO A 96 11.63 30.76 -22.00
C PRO A 96 11.09 32.15 -22.36
N ARG A 97 10.88 32.39 -23.65
CA ARG A 97 10.39 33.70 -24.14
C ARG A 97 9.09 34.08 -23.42
N GLY A 98 8.99 35.33 -22.97
CA GLY A 98 7.80 35.84 -22.26
C GLY A 98 7.82 35.64 -20.74
N TYR A 99 8.82 34.93 -20.20
CA TYR A 99 9.08 34.89 -18.77
C TYR A 99 10.20 35.84 -18.36
N TRP A 100 10.02 36.54 -17.23
CA TRP A 100 10.96 37.52 -16.71
C TRP A 100 11.04 37.50 -15.19
N LEU A 101 12.22 37.76 -14.65
CA LEU A 101 12.45 37.88 -13.21
C LEU A 101 12.26 39.33 -12.75
N TYR A 102 11.48 39.51 -11.68
CA TYR A 102 11.19 40.80 -11.07
C TYR A 102 11.56 40.79 -9.58
N GLU A 103 12.00 41.94 -9.08
CA GLU A 103 12.23 42.20 -7.67
C GLU A 103 11.12 43.09 -7.08
N LYS A 104 10.66 42.72 -5.88
CA LYS A 104 9.81 43.57 -5.04
C LYS A 104 10.16 43.36 -3.58
N SER A 105 10.49 44.44 -2.86
CA SER A 105 10.80 44.39 -1.42
C SER A 105 11.83 43.31 -1.08
N LYS A 106 12.90 43.19 -1.89
CA LYS A 106 13.96 42.16 -1.80
C LYS A 106 13.55 40.72 -2.11
N HIS A 107 12.31 40.48 -2.55
CA HIS A 107 11.86 39.17 -3.02
C HIS A 107 11.87 39.10 -4.55
N LEU A 108 12.27 37.94 -5.08
CA LEU A 108 12.35 37.67 -6.51
C LEU A 108 11.18 36.81 -6.96
N TRP A 109 10.62 37.16 -8.12
CA TRP A 109 9.42 36.53 -8.66
C TRP A 109 9.56 36.36 -10.16
N VAL A 110 9.16 35.21 -10.69
CA VAL A 110 9.06 35.02 -12.13
C VAL A 110 7.63 35.31 -12.58
N SER A 111 7.51 36.29 -13.48
CA SER A 111 6.28 36.61 -14.20
C SER A 111 6.35 36.07 -15.62
N GLY A 112 5.19 35.87 -16.24
CA GLY A 112 5.05 35.36 -17.61
C GLY A 112 3.99 34.29 -17.75
N TYR A 113 3.54 33.68 -16.65
CA TYR A 113 2.49 32.66 -16.69
C TYR A 113 1.19 33.22 -17.31
N PRO A 114 0.45 32.44 -18.14
CA PRO A 114 -0.73 32.94 -18.87
C PRO A 114 -1.80 33.64 -18.01
N ILE A 115 -1.89 33.28 -16.72
CA ILE A 115 -2.75 33.94 -15.75
C ILE A 115 -1.95 35.00 -14.98
N LYS A 116 -2.22 36.28 -15.28
CA LYS A 116 -1.47 37.47 -14.80
C LYS A 116 -1.23 37.56 -13.27
N ALA A 117 -2.11 36.98 -12.47
CA ALA A 117 -2.00 37.03 -11.00
C ALA A 117 -1.08 35.94 -10.39
N LYS A 118 -0.56 35.02 -11.21
CA LYS A 118 0.23 33.87 -10.76
C LYS A 118 1.71 34.10 -11.07
N LEU A 119 2.50 34.28 -10.01
CA LEU A 119 3.95 34.44 -10.09
C LEU A 119 4.64 33.31 -9.35
N PHE A 120 5.66 32.74 -9.98
CA PHE A 120 6.50 31.74 -9.33
C PHE A 120 7.44 32.43 -8.34
N LYS A 121 7.45 31.96 -7.10
CA LYS A 121 8.15 32.60 -5.97
C LYS A 121 9.54 32.04 -5.73
N SER A 122 9.85 30.89 -6.34
CA SER A 122 11.11 30.20 -6.20
C SER A 122 11.52 29.49 -7.51
N PRO A 123 12.83 29.21 -7.69
CA PRO A 123 13.30 28.40 -8.82
C PRO A 123 12.62 27.03 -8.87
N GLN A 124 12.34 26.41 -7.72
CA GLN A 124 11.69 25.10 -7.62
C GLN A 124 10.28 25.13 -8.21
N GLU A 125 9.47 26.13 -7.84
CA GLU A 125 8.12 26.27 -8.39
C GLU A 125 8.13 26.46 -9.90
N PHE A 126 9.08 27.24 -10.43
CA PHE A 126 9.18 27.49 -11.86
C PHE A 126 9.79 26.31 -12.62
N ALA A 127 10.76 25.60 -12.05
CA ALA A 127 11.43 24.46 -12.68
C ALA A 127 10.45 23.35 -13.07
N VAL A 128 9.43 23.08 -12.24
CA VAL A 128 8.38 22.10 -12.57
C VAL A 128 7.62 22.52 -13.83
N HIS A 129 7.36 23.82 -13.99
CA HIS A 129 6.75 24.34 -15.22
C HIS A 129 7.67 24.23 -16.42
N LEU A 130 8.98 24.45 -16.23
CA LEU A 130 9.99 24.26 -17.27
C LEU A 130 10.12 22.81 -17.72
N ILE A 131 10.05 21.83 -16.81
CA ILE A 131 10.05 20.40 -17.14
C ILE A 131 8.86 20.08 -18.04
N TRP A 132 7.68 20.59 -17.70
CA TRP A 132 6.51 20.45 -18.58
C TRP A 132 6.74 21.12 -19.93
N LEU A 133 7.30 22.34 -19.98
CA LEU A 133 7.65 23.02 -21.23
C LEU A 133 8.66 22.25 -22.09
N LEU A 134 9.54 21.47 -21.47
CA LEU A 134 10.48 20.57 -22.15
C LEU A 134 9.86 19.23 -22.57
N SER A 135 8.68 18.89 -22.04
CA SER A 135 7.95 17.68 -22.42
C SER A 135 7.22 17.83 -23.76
N THR A 136 6.63 16.73 -24.25
CA THR A 136 5.77 16.74 -25.44
C THR A 136 4.33 17.17 -25.14
N SER A 137 3.91 17.22 -23.87
CA SER A 137 2.52 17.54 -23.52
C SER A 137 2.22 19.02 -23.69
N MET A 138 1.12 19.34 -24.39
CA MET A 138 0.60 20.70 -24.55
C MET A 138 -0.56 21.01 -23.58
N ASP A 139 -0.99 20.03 -22.77
CA ASP A 139 -2.06 20.22 -21.79
C ASP A 139 -1.48 20.70 -20.45
N TYR A 140 -1.97 21.83 -19.96
CA TYR A 140 -1.61 22.38 -18.65
C TYR A 140 -1.93 21.43 -17.50
N ARG A 141 -2.86 20.48 -17.68
CA ARG A 141 -3.17 19.46 -16.67
C ARG A 141 -2.04 18.48 -16.40
N ASP A 142 -1.16 18.30 -17.38
CA ASP A 142 0.05 17.47 -17.25
C ASP A 142 1.20 18.25 -16.61
N CYS A 143 1.04 19.57 -16.44
CA CYS A 143 2.00 20.40 -15.72
C CYS A 143 1.71 20.37 -14.22
N CYS A 144 2.65 19.84 -13.44
CA CYS A 144 2.55 19.77 -11.99
C CYS A 144 2.94 21.07 -11.27
N CYS A 145 3.14 22.18 -11.99
CA CYS A 145 3.57 23.43 -11.35
C CYS A 145 2.44 24.02 -10.49
N ALA A 146 2.82 24.92 -9.58
CA ALA A 146 1.90 25.55 -8.64
C ALA A 146 0.77 26.36 -9.29
N HIS A 147 0.82 26.60 -10.61
CA HIS A 147 -0.07 27.50 -11.33
C HIS A 147 -1.01 26.81 -12.31
N CYS A 148 -0.56 25.73 -12.96
CA CYS A 148 -1.37 24.98 -13.91
C CYS A 148 -2.45 24.14 -13.23
N ASN A 149 -2.10 23.51 -12.11
CA ASN A 149 -3.01 22.64 -11.34
C ASN A 149 -3.42 23.28 -10.00
N ALA A 150 -3.72 24.58 -10.02
CA ALA A 150 -3.90 25.41 -8.82
C ALA A 150 -5.16 25.09 -7.98
N SER A 151 -6.00 24.12 -8.37
CA SER A 151 -7.08 23.62 -7.52
C SER A 151 -6.58 22.85 -6.29
N ASN A 152 -5.26 22.65 -6.16
CA ASN A 152 -4.61 22.03 -5.00
C ASN A 152 -3.80 22.99 -4.11
N LEU A 153 -3.85 24.32 -4.30
CA LEU A 153 -2.87 25.23 -3.63
C LEU A 153 -3.40 26.53 -3.00
N ILE A 154 -4.71 26.77 -2.89
CA ILE A 154 -5.21 28.00 -2.20
C ILE A 154 -6.21 27.66 -1.09
N LYS A 155 -5.70 27.05 -0.02
CA LYS A 155 -5.83 27.50 1.38
C LYS A 155 -4.63 26.92 2.14
N GLY A 156 -3.71 27.79 2.52
CA GLY A 156 -2.48 27.38 3.21
C GLY A 156 -1.37 28.40 3.07
N GLY A 157 -1.66 29.67 3.38
CA GLY A 157 -0.60 30.53 3.88
C GLY A 157 -0.18 29.96 5.22
N SER A 158 0.94 29.22 5.20
CA SER A 158 1.58 28.53 6.33
C SER A 158 0.75 27.43 6.98
N THR A 159 0.64 26.27 6.31
CA THR A 159 0.68 24.92 6.91
C THR A 159 0.50 23.91 5.79
N ASP A 160 1.37 22.89 5.83
CA ASP A 160 1.41 21.72 4.97
C ASP A 160 0.13 20.86 5.20
N GLU A 161 -0.81 20.84 4.26
CA GLU A 161 -2.02 19.99 4.35
C GLU A 161 -1.82 18.69 3.57
N LEU A 162 -1.32 17.70 4.30
CA LEU A 162 -1.77 16.33 4.23
C LEU A 162 -3.30 16.24 4.11
N ILE A 163 -3.78 15.28 3.33
CA ILE A 163 -5.20 14.88 3.34
C ILE A 163 -5.57 14.48 4.79
N ILE A 164 -6.33 15.34 5.47
CA ILE A 164 -6.99 15.07 6.75
C ILE A 164 -8.49 14.98 6.47
N THR A 165 -9.02 13.77 6.48
CA THR A 165 -10.46 13.51 6.50
C THR A 165 -10.93 13.48 7.95
N HIS A 166 -11.62 14.54 8.41
CA HIS A 166 -12.46 14.49 9.60
C HIS A 166 -13.84 15.06 9.28
N GLU A 167 -14.83 14.17 9.13
CA GLU A 167 -16.22 14.44 9.52
C GLU A 167 -16.85 13.11 10.01
N PRO A 168 -17.66 13.13 11.08
CA PRO A 168 -18.21 11.91 11.66
C PRO A 168 -19.40 11.40 10.82
N PRO A 169 -19.53 10.09 10.58
CA PRO A 169 -20.60 9.57 9.75
C PRO A 169 -21.94 9.63 10.49
N LYS A 170 -22.94 10.23 9.84
CA LYS A 170 -24.36 10.00 10.16
C LYS A 170 -24.70 8.54 9.90
N VAL A 171 -25.38 7.94 10.86
CA VAL A 171 -25.86 6.56 10.85
C VAL A 171 -26.85 6.38 9.70
N GLU A 172 -26.42 5.66 8.66
CA GLU A 172 -27.31 5.14 7.63
C GLU A 172 -27.10 3.62 7.48
N LYS A 173 -28.17 2.93 7.11
CA LYS A 173 -28.46 1.53 7.43
C LYS A 173 -27.38 0.54 6.96
N ILE A 174 -26.94 -0.25 7.93
CA ILE A 174 -25.95 -1.34 7.84
C ILE A 174 -26.42 -2.42 6.84
N PRO A 175 -25.63 -2.79 5.81
CA PRO A 175 -25.85 -4.01 5.03
C PRO A 175 -25.49 -5.26 5.88
N PRO A 176 -26.08 -6.44 5.59
CA PRO A 176 -25.98 -7.60 6.48
C PRO A 176 -24.52 -8.03 6.68
N LYS A 177 -24.09 -7.93 7.94
CA LYS A 177 -22.86 -8.48 8.49
C LYS A 177 -22.88 -10.00 8.29
N VAL A 178 -21.86 -10.56 7.66
CA VAL A 178 -21.72 -12.02 7.56
C VAL A 178 -21.63 -12.57 8.99
N THR A 179 -22.66 -13.30 9.39
CA THR A 179 -22.72 -14.04 10.64
C THR A 179 -21.70 -15.19 10.59
N PRO A 180 -21.09 -15.57 11.73
CA PRO A 180 -20.31 -16.79 11.79
C PRO A 180 -21.18 -17.97 11.34
N VAL A 181 -20.60 -18.86 10.54
CA VAL A 181 -21.20 -20.14 10.19
C VAL A 181 -21.74 -20.79 11.48
N PRO A 182 -23.01 -21.22 11.55
CA PRO A 182 -23.55 -21.90 12.71
C PRO A 182 -22.70 -23.14 13.02
N LEU A 183 -22.20 -23.22 14.26
CA LEU A 183 -21.53 -24.41 14.76
C LEU A 183 -22.50 -25.61 14.66
N PRO A 184 -22.04 -26.80 14.23
CA PRO A 184 -22.84 -28.01 14.34
C PRO A 184 -23.16 -28.28 15.82
N PRO A 185 -24.38 -28.75 16.15
CA PRO A 185 -24.77 -29.04 17.52
C PRO A 185 -23.90 -30.16 18.11
N MET A 186 -23.41 -29.94 19.34
CA MET A 186 -22.68 -30.97 20.10
C MET A 186 -23.60 -32.17 20.37
N PRO A 187 -23.14 -33.41 20.18
CA PRO A 187 -23.89 -34.59 20.60
C PRO A 187 -24.11 -34.57 22.12
N GLY A 188 -25.35 -34.65 22.57
CA GLY A 188 -25.68 -34.92 23.98
C GLY A 188 -26.53 -33.88 24.73
N ARG A 189 -27.15 -32.89 24.07
CA ARG A 189 -28.09 -31.97 24.72
C ARG A 189 -29.50 -32.06 24.13
N PRO A 190 -30.56 -32.33 24.93
CA PRO A 190 -31.93 -32.36 24.42
C PRO A 190 -32.40 -30.95 24.06
N PRO A 191 -33.19 -30.78 22.98
CA PRO A 191 -33.58 -29.47 22.46
C PRO A 191 -34.65 -28.81 23.34
N VAL A 192 -34.38 -27.58 23.77
CA VAL A 192 -35.36 -26.68 24.38
C VAL A 192 -36.14 -25.99 23.26
N LYS A 193 -37.47 -26.21 23.22
CA LYS A 193 -38.38 -25.55 22.30
C LYS A 193 -38.61 -24.11 22.75
N THR A 194 -38.19 -23.13 21.95
CA THR A 194 -38.65 -21.75 22.05
C THR A 194 -39.58 -21.45 20.88
N ASN A 195 -40.88 -21.36 21.21
CA ASN A 195 -41.91 -20.83 20.33
C ASN A 195 -41.71 -19.32 20.16
N ASN A 196 -41.80 -18.81 18.93
CA ASN A 196 -42.21 -17.42 18.72
C ASN A 196 -43.04 -17.32 17.43
N ALA A 197 -44.35 -17.18 17.64
CA ALA A 197 -45.34 -16.86 16.63
C ALA A 197 -45.42 -15.33 16.44
N GLY A 198 -45.71 -14.91 15.21
CA GLY A 198 -45.72 -13.52 14.78
C GLY A 198 -46.77 -12.63 15.44
N SER A 199 -46.44 -11.34 15.51
CA SER A 199 -47.32 -10.26 15.93
C SER A 199 -48.37 -9.94 14.85
N ARG A 200 -49.65 -10.01 15.25
CA ARG A 200 -50.82 -9.47 14.53
C ARG A 200 -51.38 -8.26 15.28
N GLN A 201 -52.08 -7.43 14.50
CA GLN A 201 -52.73 -6.17 14.84
C GLN A 201 -53.83 -6.29 15.92
N SER A 202 -53.94 -5.20 16.69
CA SER A 202 -55.13 -4.51 17.22
C SER A 202 -56.46 -5.28 17.42
N SER A 203 -56.96 -5.34 18.66
CA SER A 203 -58.04 -4.46 19.18
C SER A 203 -58.81 -5.04 20.40
N VAL A 204 -59.17 -4.11 21.31
CA VAL A 204 -60.24 -4.08 22.34
C VAL A 204 -60.21 -5.00 23.59
N GLN A 205 -60.23 -4.30 24.74
CA GLN A 205 -60.60 -4.60 26.15
C GLN A 205 -61.88 -5.49 26.37
N PRO A 206 -62.30 -5.82 27.62
CA PRO A 206 -61.69 -5.58 28.95
C PRO A 206 -61.64 -6.80 29.93
N THR A 207 -60.84 -6.60 30.99
CA THR A 207 -60.83 -7.12 32.40
C THR A 207 -62.13 -7.72 32.98
N PRO A 208 -62.15 -8.48 34.12
CA PRO A 208 -61.25 -8.38 35.29
C PRO A 208 -60.84 -9.69 36.05
N THR A 209 -59.82 -9.52 36.94
CA THR A 209 -59.64 -10.03 38.35
C THR A 209 -59.95 -11.52 38.65
N THR A 210 -59.13 -12.33 39.33
CA THR A 210 -58.92 -12.33 40.80
C THR A 210 -57.96 -13.48 41.20
N THR A 211 -56.91 -13.15 41.97
CA THR A 211 -56.42 -13.78 43.22
C THR A 211 -56.22 -15.31 43.37
N ALA A 212 -54.94 -15.65 43.54
CA ALA A 212 -54.32 -16.45 44.62
C ALA A 212 -54.46 -17.99 44.75
N GLN A 213 -53.27 -18.56 44.93
CA GLN A 213 -52.83 -19.43 46.04
C GLN A 213 -53.04 -20.95 46.01
N ASN A 214 -51.88 -21.58 46.28
CA ASN A 214 -51.63 -22.75 47.13
C ASN A 214 -51.61 -24.15 46.50
N SER A 215 -50.39 -24.73 46.58
CA SER A 215 -50.05 -26.15 46.68
C SER A 215 -50.87 -26.87 47.77
N PRO A 216 -50.99 -28.23 47.77
CA PRO A 216 -49.87 -29.10 48.20
C PRO A 216 -49.78 -30.50 47.53
N THR A 217 -48.58 -31.09 47.63
CA THR A 217 -48.20 -32.53 47.57
C THR A 217 -48.95 -33.41 48.60
N PRO A 218 -48.83 -34.77 48.71
CA PRO A 218 -48.04 -35.83 48.00
C PRO A 218 -48.92 -37.11 47.73
N PRO A 219 -48.54 -38.43 47.82
CA PRO A 219 -47.25 -39.18 47.76
C PRO A 219 -47.26 -40.50 46.90
N ALA A 220 -46.08 -41.16 46.84
CA ALA A 220 -45.80 -42.61 46.65
C ALA A 220 -46.06 -43.25 45.25
N ALA A 221 -45.30 -44.22 44.72
CA ALA A 221 -44.46 -45.26 45.31
C ALA A 221 -43.47 -45.89 44.27
N THR A 222 -42.33 -46.46 44.75
CA THR A 222 -41.67 -47.77 44.39
C THR A 222 -41.47 -48.17 42.91
N ALA A 223 -40.38 -48.80 42.41
CA ALA A 223 -39.40 -49.73 42.97
C ALA A 223 -38.15 -49.93 42.04
N HIS A 224 -37.04 -50.37 42.66
CA HIS A 224 -35.95 -51.29 42.24
C HIS A 224 -35.44 -51.34 40.76
N GLN A 225 -34.17 -51.00 40.45
CA GLN A 225 -32.86 -51.67 40.69
C GLN A 225 -32.41 -52.68 39.59
N PRO A 226 -31.08 -52.91 39.38
CA PRO A 226 -30.40 -53.11 38.09
C PRO A 226 -29.71 -54.52 38.02
N PRO A 227 -28.46 -54.73 37.52
CA PRO A 227 -27.73 -54.42 36.26
C PRO A 227 -27.14 -55.69 35.56
N ALA A 228 -26.58 -55.56 34.33
CA ALA A 228 -25.41 -56.31 33.83
C ALA A 228 -24.93 -55.69 32.48
N GLN A 229 -23.76 -55.04 32.41
CA GLN A 229 -22.45 -55.59 32.01
C GLN A 229 -22.42 -56.31 30.66
N HIS A 230 -21.63 -55.78 29.69
CA HIS A 230 -20.57 -56.50 28.95
C HIS A 230 -19.60 -55.51 28.27
N GLN A 231 -18.33 -55.89 28.29
CA GLN A 231 -17.11 -55.16 27.94
C GLN A 231 -16.65 -55.44 26.48
N PRO A 232 -15.60 -54.74 25.99
CA PRO A 232 -15.32 -54.53 24.56
C PRO A 232 -14.38 -55.58 23.93
N GLN A 233 -14.53 -55.76 22.61
CA GLN A 233 -13.59 -56.51 21.77
C GLN A 233 -12.51 -55.60 21.17
N VAL A 234 -11.27 -56.07 21.35
CA VAL A 234 -10.00 -55.54 20.84
C VAL A 234 -9.82 -56.00 19.40
N GLN A 235 -9.54 -55.08 18.47
CA GLN A 235 -9.12 -55.42 17.10
C GLN A 235 -7.71 -54.87 16.85
N GLN A 236 -6.83 -55.77 16.44
CA GLN A 236 -5.37 -55.65 16.44
C GLN A 236 -4.83 -54.83 15.26
N GLN A 237 -3.71 -54.14 15.53
CA GLN A 237 -2.78 -53.56 14.57
C GLN A 237 -2.11 -54.62 13.68
N PRO A 238 -1.79 -54.28 12.42
CA PRO A 238 -0.66 -54.87 11.71
C PRO A 238 0.60 -54.00 11.87
N GLN A 239 1.67 -54.63 12.35
CA GLN A 239 3.05 -54.11 12.32
C GLN A 239 3.58 -54.02 10.88
N PRO A 240 4.39 -53.01 10.53
CA PRO A 240 5.17 -52.98 9.29
C PRO A 240 6.49 -53.77 9.44
N GLN A 241 6.74 -54.66 8.48
CA GLN A 241 8.04 -55.34 8.29
C GLN A 241 9.09 -54.37 7.68
N PRO A 242 10.38 -54.49 8.06
CA PRO A 242 11.46 -53.73 7.48
C PRO A 242 11.99 -54.42 6.21
N ILE A 243 11.84 -53.77 5.05
CA ILE A 243 12.57 -54.14 3.83
C ILE A 243 13.87 -53.36 3.79
N GLN A 244 14.98 -54.09 3.94
CA GLN A 244 16.33 -53.69 3.60
C GLN A 244 16.48 -53.67 2.07
N SER A 245 16.86 -52.51 1.51
CA SER A 245 17.64 -52.44 0.28
C SER A 245 18.29 -51.07 0.16
N GLN A 246 19.59 -51.03 0.52
CA GLN A 246 20.51 -49.95 0.18
C GLN A 246 20.91 -50.05 -1.29
N PRO A 247 21.04 -48.92 -2.00
CA PRO A 247 22.16 -48.75 -2.91
C PRO A 247 23.15 -47.74 -2.34
N GLN A 248 24.33 -48.25 -2.04
CA GLN A 248 25.53 -47.53 -1.64
C GLN A 248 26.10 -46.84 -2.90
N ILE A 249 26.01 -45.52 -3.00
CA ILE A 249 26.76 -44.74 -4.00
C ILE A 249 28.00 -44.17 -3.31
N GLN A 250 29.14 -44.80 -3.57
CA GLN A 250 30.47 -44.27 -3.29
C GLN A 250 30.85 -43.23 -4.38
N PRO A 251 31.55 -42.14 -4.02
CA PRO A 251 32.12 -41.22 -4.98
C PRO A 251 33.42 -41.80 -5.57
N GLN A 252 33.41 -42.11 -6.87
CA GLN A 252 34.64 -42.38 -7.62
C GLN A 252 35.24 -41.07 -8.14
N GLN A 253 36.46 -40.79 -7.67
CA GLN A 253 37.42 -39.91 -8.32
C GLN A 253 37.82 -40.47 -9.69
N PRO A 254 38.19 -39.59 -10.63
CA PRO A 254 39.37 -39.87 -11.44
C PRO A 254 40.47 -38.82 -11.24
N GLN A 255 41.67 -39.30 -10.93
CA GLN A 255 42.93 -38.57 -11.01
C GLN A 255 43.33 -38.33 -12.48
N GLN A 256 43.69 -37.08 -12.75
CA GLN A 256 44.78 -36.56 -13.59
C GLN A 256 45.33 -37.40 -14.75
N GLN A 257 45.33 -36.79 -15.95
CA GLN A 257 46.54 -36.71 -16.77
C GLN A 257 46.68 -35.31 -17.39
N GLN A 258 47.86 -34.73 -17.16
CA GLN A 258 48.36 -33.46 -17.70
C GLN A 258 48.55 -33.54 -19.22
N GLN A 259 48.33 -32.42 -19.92
CA GLN A 259 49.27 -31.91 -20.92
C GLN A 259 48.94 -30.45 -21.30
N GLN A 260 49.79 -29.55 -20.83
CA GLN A 260 50.11 -28.27 -21.48
C GLN A 260 50.97 -28.57 -22.72
N PRO A 261 50.94 -27.73 -23.78
CA PRO A 261 51.95 -26.66 -23.84
C PRO A 261 51.48 -25.33 -24.43
N GLN A 262 52.25 -24.31 -24.05
CA GLN A 262 52.24 -22.91 -24.47
C GLN A 262 53.20 -22.71 -25.70
N PRO A 263 53.46 -21.48 -26.21
CA PRO A 263 53.39 -21.11 -27.63
C PRO A 263 54.76 -21.01 -28.33
N HIS A 264 54.83 -20.86 -29.67
CA HIS A 264 55.93 -20.16 -30.36
C HIS A 264 55.60 -19.66 -31.79
N GLN A 265 56.46 -18.75 -32.25
CA GLN A 265 56.41 -17.74 -33.32
C GLN A 265 56.69 -18.22 -34.77
N GLN A 266 56.20 -17.42 -35.76
CA GLN A 266 56.78 -16.99 -37.08
C GLN A 266 57.31 -18.02 -38.12
N PRO A 267 57.46 -17.71 -39.45
CA PRO A 267 57.89 -16.42 -40.06
C PRO A 267 57.21 -15.96 -41.40
N GLN A 268 57.67 -14.79 -41.88
CA GLN A 268 57.36 -14.06 -43.13
C GLN A 268 57.77 -14.79 -44.44
N GLN A 269 57.11 -14.46 -45.56
CA GLN A 269 57.79 -14.02 -46.81
C GLN A 269 56.87 -13.22 -47.77
N GLN A 270 57.52 -12.34 -48.54
CA GLN A 270 57.00 -11.29 -49.43
C GLN A 270 56.69 -11.78 -50.86
N GLN A 271 55.80 -11.06 -51.58
CA GLN A 271 56.07 -10.63 -52.96
C GLN A 271 55.24 -9.39 -53.39
N GLN A 272 55.91 -8.50 -54.12
CA GLN A 272 55.46 -7.20 -54.65
C GLN A 272 54.69 -7.34 -55.97
N GLN A 273 53.75 -6.42 -56.27
CA GLN A 273 53.67 -5.80 -57.61
C GLN A 273 52.91 -4.44 -57.63
N GLN A 274 53.70 -3.43 -58.01
CA GLN A 274 53.50 -2.10 -58.67
C GLN A 274 52.12 -1.42 -58.84
N GLN A 275 52.14 -0.09 -58.59
CA GLN A 275 51.22 0.95 -59.09
C GLN A 275 51.47 1.28 -60.59
N PRO A 276 50.56 2.03 -61.25
CA PRO A 276 50.86 3.46 -61.44
C PRO A 276 49.67 4.43 -61.25
N GLN A 277 50.07 5.69 -61.02
CA GLN A 277 49.28 6.91 -60.78
C GLN A 277 48.37 7.36 -61.94
N SER A 278 47.29 8.07 -61.61
CA SER A 278 46.89 9.29 -62.34
C SER A 278 46.11 10.26 -61.43
N GLN A 279 46.42 11.54 -61.62
CA GLN A 279 46.03 12.74 -60.85
C GLN A 279 44.72 13.39 -61.40
N PRO A 280 44.18 14.44 -60.75
CA PRO A 280 42.75 14.75 -60.71
C PRO A 280 42.29 15.77 -61.77
N GLN A 281 41.00 15.73 -62.10
CA GLN A 281 40.33 16.77 -62.89
C GLN A 281 39.11 17.33 -62.15
N LEU A 282 39.01 18.65 -62.19
CA LEU A 282 38.09 19.53 -61.44
C LEU A 282 36.74 19.77 -62.16
N GLN A 283 35.74 20.15 -61.35
CA GLN A 283 34.50 20.92 -61.60
C GLN A 283 33.20 20.18 -62.00
N PRO A 284 31.99 20.75 -61.72
CA PRO A 284 31.58 21.72 -60.69
C PRO A 284 30.32 21.29 -59.89
N GLN A 285 29.99 22.06 -58.84
CA GLN A 285 28.79 21.94 -57.98
C GLN A 285 27.45 21.84 -58.73
N PRO A 286 26.50 21.07 -58.18
CA PRO A 286 25.07 21.42 -58.23
C PRO A 286 24.53 21.77 -56.83
N GLN A 287 23.67 22.78 -56.79
CA GLN A 287 22.91 23.25 -55.62
C GLN A 287 22.02 22.15 -55.00
N PRO A 288 21.71 22.23 -53.69
CA PRO A 288 20.78 21.32 -53.04
C PRO A 288 19.33 21.66 -53.38
N GLN A 289 18.58 20.68 -53.91
CA GLN A 289 17.12 20.67 -53.86
C GLN A 289 16.64 19.94 -52.59
N PRO A 290 15.62 20.45 -51.88
CA PRO A 290 15.06 19.79 -50.72
C PRO A 290 13.91 18.86 -51.14
N GLN A 291 14.09 17.55 -50.98
CA GLN A 291 12.97 16.61 -50.89
C GLN A 291 13.19 15.69 -49.70
N GLY A 292 12.33 15.89 -48.71
CA GLY A 292 12.30 15.10 -47.49
C GLY A 292 11.73 13.72 -47.72
N GLN A 293 12.37 12.74 -47.10
CA GLN A 293 11.69 11.61 -46.51
C GLN A 293 12.28 11.42 -45.12
N ALA A 294 11.50 11.85 -44.12
CA ALA A 294 11.74 11.47 -42.74
C ALA A 294 11.59 9.95 -42.65
N GLN A 295 12.71 9.24 -42.52
CA GLN A 295 12.69 7.90 -41.95
C GLN A 295 12.18 8.06 -40.51
N ALA A 296 10.93 7.64 -40.30
CA ALA A 296 10.37 7.52 -38.98
C ALA A 296 11.24 6.56 -38.16
N SER A 297 11.96 7.11 -37.19
CA SER A 297 12.57 6.33 -36.10
C SER A 297 11.46 5.47 -35.47
N PRO A 298 11.71 4.18 -35.16
CA PRO A 298 10.72 3.38 -34.46
C PRO A 298 10.41 4.08 -33.13
N GLN A 299 9.14 4.46 -32.93
CA GLN A 299 8.67 4.91 -31.62
C GLN A 299 9.04 3.84 -30.60
N ALA A 300 9.88 4.20 -29.63
CA ALA A 300 10.18 3.35 -28.50
C ALA A 300 8.85 3.02 -27.81
N GLN A 301 8.40 1.77 -27.93
CA GLN A 301 7.26 1.31 -27.16
C GLN A 301 7.61 1.46 -25.68
N PRO A 302 6.71 2.03 -24.85
CA PRO A 302 6.95 2.12 -23.42
C PRO A 302 7.22 0.72 -22.88
N GLN A 303 8.38 0.55 -22.26
CA GLN A 303 8.77 -0.72 -21.64
C GLN A 303 7.70 -1.11 -20.60
N PRO A 304 7.27 -2.38 -20.57
CA PRO A 304 6.23 -2.82 -19.66
C PRO A 304 6.64 -2.59 -18.20
N ILE A 305 5.72 -2.07 -17.39
CA ILE A 305 5.94 -1.91 -15.94
C ILE A 305 6.21 -3.27 -15.33
N GLN A 306 7.45 -3.51 -14.89
CA GLN A 306 7.79 -4.71 -14.15
C GLN A 306 7.34 -4.58 -12.69
N TRP A 307 6.52 -5.52 -12.25
CA TRP A 307 6.06 -5.63 -10.87
C TRP A 307 7.00 -6.48 -10.04
N ALA A 308 7.40 -5.99 -8.86
CA ALA A 308 8.49 -6.54 -8.07
C ALA A 308 8.05 -7.51 -6.95
N LEU A 309 6.77 -7.92 -6.91
CA LEU A 309 6.25 -8.79 -5.87
C LEU A 309 6.91 -10.17 -5.95
N LYS A 310 7.58 -10.58 -4.86
CA LYS A 310 8.30 -11.87 -4.76
C LYS A 310 7.47 -12.94 -4.07
N SER A 311 6.56 -12.54 -3.19
CA SER A 311 5.86 -13.44 -2.28
C SER A 311 4.59 -14.03 -2.86
N ALA A 312 4.15 -15.15 -2.29
CA ALA A 312 2.88 -15.77 -2.62
C ALA A 312 1.70 -14.80 -2.41
N VAL A 313 0.65 -14.95 -3.23
CA VAL A 313 -0.51 -14.04 -3.20
C VAL A 313 -1.52 -14.35 -2.10
N LEU A 314 -1.48 -15.54 -1.50
CA LEU A 314 -2.43 -15.94 -0.47
C LEU A 314 -1.81 -15.74 0.92
N PHE A 315 -1.10 -16.74 1.44
CA PHE A 315 -0.51 -16.73 2.77
C PHE A 315 0.99 -16.48 2.75
N ARG A 316 1.47 -15.72 3.73
CA ARG A 316 2.89 -15.34 3.87
C ARG A 316 3.40 -15.52 5.30
N SER A 317 4.69 -15.82 5.44
CA SER A 317 5.35 -15.84 6.74
C SER A 317 5.20 -14.50 7.45
N GLY A 318 4.85 -14.54 8.74
CA GLY A 318 4.57 -13.42 9.60
C GLY A 318 3.13 -12.93 9.61
N GLU A 319 2.26 -13.43 8.73
CA GLU A 319 0.84 -13.05 8.74
C GLU A 319 0.09 -13.69 9.91
N LEU A 320 -0.82 -12.91 10.50
CA LEU A 320 -1.81 -13.40 11.44
C LEU A 320 -2.94 -14.07 10.65
N VAL A 321 -3.35 -15.26 11.06
CA VAL A 321 -4.35 -16.07 10.36
C VAL A 321 -5.28 -16.76 11.36
N TRP A 322 -6.44 -17.14 10.85
CA TRP A 322 -7.26 -18.16 11.48
C TRP A 322 -6.79 -19.52 10.98
N TYR A 323 -6.67 -20.49 11.86
CA TYR A 323 -6.39 -21.88 11.48
C TYR A 323 -7.37 -22.84 12.15
N GLN A 324 -7.67 -23.93 11.46
CA GLN A 324 -8.56 -24.96 11.96
C GLN A 324 -7.85 -25.84 12.99
N ASN A 325 -8.46 -26.02 14.15
CA ASN A 325 -8.03 -26.92 15.22
C ASN A 325 -9.20 -27.82 15.61
N GLY A 326 -9.24 -29.03 15.04
CA GLY A 326 -10.41 -29.90 15.09
C GLY A 326 -11.61 -29.22 14.42
N ASN A 327 -12.69 -29.02 15.19
CA ASN A 327 -13.91 -28.35 14.73
C ASN A 327 -13.94 -26.85 15.08
N THR A 328 -12.84 -26.29 15.58
CA THR A 328 -12.76 -24.90 16.04
C THR A 328 -11.76 -24.10 15.23
N TRP A 329 -11.94 -22.78 15.16
CA TRP A 329 -10.97 -21.85 14.61
C TRP A 329 -10.16 -21.22 15.72
N ARG A 330 -8.84 -21.16 15.56
CA ARG A 330 -7.89 -20.54 16.49
C ARG A 330 -7.05 -19.51 15.74
N LEU A 331 -6.41 -18.61 16.50
CA LEU A 331 -5.58 -17.55 15.97
C LEU A 331 -4.10 -17.92 16.08
N GLY A 332 -3.34 -17.66 15.02
CA GLY A 332 -1.90 -17.91 15.01
C GLY A 332 -1.18 -17.09 13.95
N VAL A 333 0.13 -17.01 14.06
CA VAL A 333 1.00 -16.35 13.09
C VAL A 333 1.73 -17.41 12.27
N ILE A 334 1.81 -17.23 10.96
CA ILE A 334 2.59 -18.12 10.11
C ILE A 334 4.07 -17.93 10.43
N ALA A 335 4.68 -18.91 11.10
CA ALA A 335 6.09 -18.89 11.45
C ALA A 335 6.97 -19.14 10.22
N GLY A 336 6.54 -20.01 9.30
CA GLY A 336 7.25 -20.34 8.09
C GLY A 336 6.33 -20.96 7.05
N SER A 337 6.70 -20.85 5.78
CA SER A 337 5.95 -21.42 4.67
C SER A 337 6.88 -22.12 3.69
N ALA A 338 6.57 -23.36 3.33
CA ALA A 338 7.31 -24.11 2.32
C ALA A 338 6.34 -25.00 1.54
N ASN A 339 6.37 -24.89 0.21
CA ASN A 339 5.62 -25.78 -0.71
C ASN A 339 4.10 -25.90 -0.40
N GLY A 340 3.43 -24.78 -0.09
CA GLY A 340 1.99 -24.77 0.25
C GLY A 340 1.64 -25.34 1.62
N ARG A 341 2.65 -25.64 2.44
CA ARG A 341 2.52 -26.05 3.82
C ARG A 341 3.06 -24.96 4.73
N HIS A 342 2.28 -24.61 5.74
CA HIS A 342 2.50 -23.49 6.62
C HIS A 342 2.70 -24.01 8.03
N GLU A 343 3.77 -23.56 8.67
CA GLU A 343 3.94 -23.70 10.10
C GLU A 343 3.26 -22.51 10.77
N VAL A 344 2.23 -22.78 11.57
CA VAL A 344 1.46 -21.76 12.29
C VAL A 344 1.81 -21.85 13.77
N MET A 345 2.28 -20.74 14.32
CA MET A 345 2.54 -20.55 15.73
C MET A 345 1.28 -19.98 16.39
N PRO A 346 0.63 -20.72 17.31
CA PRO A 346 -0.52 -20.20 18.04
C PRO A 346 -0.14 -18.92 18.81
N ILE A 347 -1.03 -17.93 18.81
CA ILE A 347 -0.86 -16.72 19.62
C ILE A 347 -1.73 -16.80 20.88
N GLY A 348 -1.24 -16.20 21.95
CA GLY A 348 -1.86 -16.28 23.28
C GLY A 348 -1.06 -15.42 24.25
N HIS A 349 -0.75 -15.95 25.43
CA HIS A 349 0.33 -15.42 26.27
C HIS A 349 1.47 -16.44 26.31
N GLY A 350 2.72 -16.01 26.15
CA GLY A 350 3.90 -16.88 26.02
C GLY A 350 4.18 -17.80 27.21
N LEU A 351 3.56 -17.57 28.36
CA LEU A 351 3.59 -18.48 29.52
C LEU A 351 2.75 -19.75 29.31
N VAL A 352 1.79 -19.72 28.39
CA VAL A 352 1.03 -20.89 27.97
C VAL A 352 1.73 -21.46 26.74
N GLN A 353 2.60 -22.44 26.95
CA GLN A 353 3.30 -23.08 25.84
C GLN A 353 2.32 -23.82 24.94
N GLN A 354 2.38 -23.51 23.66
CA GLN A 354 1.62 -24.16 22.61
C GLN A 354 2.60 -24.54 21.49
N ASN A 355 2.45 -25.76 20.97
CA ASN A 355 3.30 -26.23 19.89
C ASN A 355 2.85 -25.60 18.57
N ASN A 356 3.82 -25.32 17.69
CA ASN A 356 3.52 -24.96 16.31
C ASN A 356 2.75 -26.09 15.63
N VAL A 357 1.82 -25.73 14.77
CA VAL A 357 0.99 -26.67 14.01
C VAL A 357 1.25 -26.51 12.53
N SER A 358 1.19 -27.61 11.80
CA SER A 358 1.35 -27.57 10.35
C SER A 358 0.00 -27.56 9.65
N LYS A 359 -0.16 -26.67 8.66
CA LYS A 359 -1.43 -26.38 7.98
C LYS A 359 -1.25 -26.24 6.48
N THR A 360 -2.30 -26.52 5.73
CA THR A 360 -2.41 -26.21 4.30
C THR A 360 -3.32 -25.00 4.08
N ASP A 361 -3.37 -24.47 2.86
CA ASP A 361 -4.27 -23.36 2.50
C ASP A 361 -5.73 -23.63 2.92
N GLY A 362 -6.21 -24.87 2.76
CA GLY A 362 -7.58 -25.26 3.09
C GLY A 362 -7.91 -25.17 4.59
N ASP A 363 -6.90 -25.30 5.45
CA ASP A 363 -7.04 -25.29 6.91
C ASP A 363 -6.92 -23.89 7.52
N MET A 364 -6.71 -22.86 6.70
CA MET A 364 -6.44 -21.49 7.16
C MET A 364 -7.34 -20.46 6.48
N ARG A 365 -7.55 -19.32 7.13
CA ARG A 365 -8.19 -18.14 6.51
C ARG A 365 -7.37 -16.90 6.82
N PRO A 366 -7.29 -15.93 5.88
CA PRO A 366 -6.76 -14.61 6.18
C PRO A 366 -7.46 -14.03 7.41
N PHE A 367 -6.74 -13.27 8.24
CA PHE A 367 -7.31 -12.72 9.48
C PHE A 367 -8.64 -11.99 9.27
N TYR A 368 -8.72 -11.17 8.22
CA TYR A 368 -9.91 -10.39 7.90
C TYR A 368 -11.09 -11.20 7.35
N ALA A 369 -10.97 -12.53 7.19
CA ALA A 369 -12.10 -13.37 6.84
C ALA A 369 -13.15 -13.44 7.95
N PHE A 370 -12.75 -13.30 9.22
CA PHE A 370 -13.65 -13.37 10.37
C PHE A 370 -13.45 -12.19 11.31
N THR A 371 -14.47 -11.92 12.12
CA THR A 371 -14.40 -10.95 13.21
C THR A 371 -13.89 -11.67 14.46
N VAL A 372 -12.90 -11.08 15.14
CA VAL A 372 -12.47 -11.59 16.45
C VAL A 372 -13.62 -11.43 17.45
N PRO A 373 -14.10 -12.51 18.09
CA PRO A 373 -15.15 -12.39 19.09
C PRO A 373 -14.66 -11.59 20.31
N PRO A 374 -15.55 -11.00 21.10
CA PRO A 374 -15.16 -10.35 22.34
C PRO A 374 -14.52 -11.34 23.32
N VAL A 375 -13.72 -10.80 24.25
CA VAL A 375 -13.22 -11.57 25.40
C VAL A 375 -14.40 -12.07 26.23
N THR A 376 -14.25 -13.27 26.78
CA THR A 376 -15.29 -13.94 27.57
C THR A 376 -15.13 -13.64 29.07
N LEU A 377 -13.90 -13.48 29.53
CA LEU A 377 -13.55 -13.13 30.92
C LEU A 377 -13.86 -11.66 31.21
N PRO A 378 -14.77 -11.37 32.16
CA PRO A 378 -15.11 -9.99 32.52
C PRO A 378 -13.92 -9.16 32.99
N GLU A 379 -12.96 -9.77 33.70
CA GLU A 379 -11.76 -9.12 34.21
C GLU A 379 -10.75 -8.70 33.13
N LEU A 380 -10.92 -9.18 31.89
CA LEU A 380 -10.13 -8.80 30.73
C LEU A 380 -10.81 -7.74 29.86
N LYS A 381 -12.09 -7.47 30.12
CA LYS A 381 -12.83 -6.44 29.40
C LYS A 381 -12.18 -5.07 29.63
N ASP A 382 -12.13 -4.27 28.58
CA ASP A 382 -11.58 -2.90 28.57
C ASP A 382 -10.07 -2.81 28.90
N LYS A 383 -9.34 -3.94 28.90
CA LYS A 383 -7.88 -3.97 29.04
C LYS A 383 -7.19 -4.13 27.69
N GLU A 384 -5.97 -3.61 27.60
CA GLU A 384 -5.04 -3.91 26.51
C GLU A 384 -4.20 -5.14 26.85
N PHE A 385 -3.75 -5.89 25.84
CA PHE A 385 -2.99 -7.13 26.04
C PHE A 385 -1.78 -6.95 26.98
N ASP A 386 -0.96 -5.92 26.76
CA ASP A 386 0.26 -5.69 27.56
C ASP A 386 -0.04 -5.11 28.97
N GLY A 387 -1.26 -4.64 29.22
CA GLY A 387 -1.70 -4.13 30.52
C GLY A 387 -2.31 -5.19 31.44
N VAL A 388 -2.47 -6.43 30.96
CA VAL A 388 -3.01 -7.53 31.77
C VAL A 388 -1.88 -8.16 32.59
N PRO A 389 -2.07 -8.33 33.92
CA PRO A 389 -1.14 -9.11 34.73
C PRO A 389 -1.33 -10.61 34.45
N TRP A 390 -0.66 -11.10 33.40
CA TRP A 390 -0.86 -12.47 32.91
C TRP A 390 -0.30 -13.54 33.87
N GLU A 391 0.85 -13.32 34.50
CA GLU A 391 1.49 -14.28 35.40
C GLU A 391 0.58 -14.62 36.59
N PRO A 392 0.03 -13.65 37.34
CA PRO A 392 -0.87 -13.96 38.46
C PRO A 392 -2.18 -14.59 37.98
N LEU A 393 -2.72 -14.13 36.85
CA LEU A 393 -3.98 -14.65 36.30
C LEU A 393 -3.85 -16.13 35.90
N LEU A 394 -2.74 -16.50 35.26
CA LEU A 394 -2.46 -17.88 34.84
C LEU A 394 -2.09 -18.79 36.02
N LYS A 395 -1.32 -18.28 37.01
CA LYS A 395 -0.99 -19.05 38.23
C LYS A 395 -2.22 -19.31 39.10
N GLY A 396 -3.17 -18.37 39.13
CA GLY A 396 -4.41 -18.51 39.89
C GLY A 396 -5.44 -19.46 39.26
N ALA A 397 -5.27 -19.86 38.00
CA ALA A 397 -6.15 -20.81 37.31
C ALA A 397 -5.71 -22.26 37.58
N ALA A 398 -6.12 -22.78 38.74
CA ALA A 398 -5.85 -24.16 39.15
C ALA A 398 -6.58 -25.20 38.28
N ASP A 399 -7.72 -24.83 37.69
CA ASP A 399 -8.52 -25.68 36.81
C ASP A 399 -8.13 -25.50 35.33
N GLY A 400 -7.98 -26.63 34.62
CA GLY A 400 -7.57 -26.63 33.21
C GLY A 400 -8.52 -25.86 32.28
N ASN A 401 -9.82 -25.85 32.59
CA ASN A 401 -10.82 -25.16 31.79
C ASN A 401 -10.68 -23.64 31.86
N ARG A 402 -10.53 -23.06 33.06
CA ARG A 402 -10.28 -21.62 33.21
C ARG A 402 -8.96 -21.23 32.55
N ARG A 403 -7.92 -22.05 32.68
CA ARG A 403 -6.63 -21.79 32.01
C ARG A 403 -6.76 -21.76 30.49
N GLU A 404 -7.55 -22.67 29.90
CA GLU A 404 -7.83 -22.65 28.46
C GLU A 404 -8.61 -21.39 28.05
N MET A 405 -9.60 -20.98 28.85
CA MET A 405 -10.38 -19.76 28.58
C MET A 405 -9.51 -18.50 28.64
N ILE A 406 -8.60 -18.41 29.61
CA ILE A 406 -7.61 -17.32 29.68
C ILE A 406 -6.73 -17.32 28.43
N ALA A 407 -6.22 -18.48 28.01
CA ALA A 407 -5.39 -18.60 26.82
C ALA A 407 -6.14 -18.18 25.54
N LEU A 408 -7.42 -18.56 25.42
CA LEU A 408 -8.27 -18.18 24.31
C LEU A 408 -8.51 -16.66 24.29
N ASP A 409 -8.83 -16.04 25.43
CA ASP A 409 -9.01 -14.58 25.47
C ASP A 409 -7.71 -13.81 25.25
N ALA A 410 -6.58 -14.31 25.75
CA ALA A 410 -5.26 -13.79 25.44
C ALA A 410 -5.00 -13.77 23.93
N SER A 411 -5.37 -14.85 23.21
CA SER A 411 -5.22 -14.91 21.76
C SER A 411 -6.03 -13.83 21.02
N LYS A 412 -7.25 -13.52 21.49
CA LYS A 412 -8.11 -12.48 20.92
C LYS A 412 -7.51 -11.10 21.12
N MET A 413 -7.05 -10.82 22.35
CA MET A 413 -6.40 -9.54 22.71
C MET A 413 -5.08 -9.36 21.94
N ALA A 414 -4.29 -10.42 21.79
CA ALA A 414 -3.06 -10.42 21.01
C ALA A 414 -3.32 -10.14 19.52
N ALA A 415 -4.35 -10.75 18.94
CA ALA A 415 -4.74 -10.47 17.55
C ALA A 415 -5.08 -9.00 17.33
N VAL A 416 -5.84 -8.38 18.25
CA VAL A 416 -6.15 -6.94 18.20
C VAL A 416 -4.87 -6.11 18.34
N LYS A 417 -4.00 -6.42 19.30
CA LYS A 417 -2.69 -5.74 19.43
C LYS A 417 -1.89 -5.78 18.13
N ILE A 418 -1.80 -6.93 17.48
CA ILE A 418 -1.06 -7.12 16.23
C ILE A 418 -1.70 -6.28 15.11
N ASP A 419 -3.01 -6.36 14.92
CA ASP A 419 -3.73 -5.68 13.83
C ASP A 419 -3.58 -4.15 13.85
N TYR A 420 -3.54 -3.57 15.06
CA TYR A 420 -3.44 -2.12 15.31
C TYR A 420 -1.99 -1.58 15.31
N SER A 421 -1.04 -2.37 14.81
CA SER A 421 0.36 -2.01 14.72
C SER A 421 0.89 -2.20 13.31
N TYR A 422 2.12 -1.76 13.04
CA TYR A 422 2.84 -2.15 11.85
C TYR A 422 4.36 -2.17 12.08
N SER A 423 5.13 -2.89 11.28
CA SER A 423 6.60 -2.80 11.24
C SER A 423 7.11 -2.79 9.80
N LEU A 424 8.27 -2.18 9.58
CA LEU A 424 8.85 -1.97 8.25
C LEU A 424 10.12 -2.80 8.09
N TRP A 425 10.43 -3.20 6.87
CA TRP A 425 11.57 -4.06 6.59
C TRP A 425 12.16 -3.82 5.20
N SER A 426 13.44 -4.16 5.06
CA SER A 426 14.27 -3.97 3.87
C SER A 426 14.19 -2.54 3.35
N PRO A 427 14.80 -1.56 4.04
CA PRO A 427 14.96 -0.21 3.51
C PRO A 427 15.68 -0.27 2.15
N LEU A 428 15.23 0.57 1.21
CA LEU A 428 15.70 0.62 -0.17
C LEU A 428 16.61 1.82 -0.45
N SER A 429 16.57 2.85 0.40
CA SER A 429 17.48 3.98 0.35
C SER A 429 18.06 4.19 1.74
N GLU A 430 19.38 4.31 1.81
CA GLU A 430 20.16 4.56 3.02
C GLU A 430 20.73 5.97 3.05
N ASP A 431 20.25 6.90 2.20
CA ASP A 431 20.69 8.29 2.27
C ASP A 431 20.21 8.94 3.58
N PRO A 432 21.13 9.25 4.53
CA PRO A 432 20.75 9.83 5.82
C PRO A 432 20.14 11.22 5.67
N ASN A 433 20.42 11.92 4.56
CA ASN A 433 19.94 13.27 4.29
C ASN A 433 18.56 13.26 3.63
N SER A 434 18.12 12.12 3.08
CA SER A 434 16.80 12.02 2.47
C SER A 434 15.70 12.37 3.47
N LYS A 435 14.69 13.12 3.01
CA LYS A 435 13.46 13.36 3.77
C LYS A 435 12.60 12.11 3.87
N HIS A 436 12.73 11.20 2.91
CA HIS A 436 11.93 9.99 2.80
C HIS A 436 12.80 8.74 2.91
N VAL A 437 12.33 7.77 3.68
CA VAL A 437 12.92 6.43 3.72
C VAL A 437 11.93 5.48 3.06
N THR A 438 12.38 4.80 2.01
CA THR A 438 11.55 3.86 1.25
C THR A 438 11.86 2.44 1.70
N TYR A 439 10.85 1.59 1.81
CA TYR A 439 10.96 0.21 2.25
C TYR A 439 10.38 -0.72 1.20
N TYR A 440 10.91 -1.93 1.11
CA TYR A 440 10.37 -2.94 0.21
C TYR A 440 9.03 -3.49 0.74
N GLY A 441 8.88 -3.60 2.06
CA GLY A 441 7.68 -4.19 2.65
C GLY A 441 7.36 -3.74 4.07
N CYS A 442 6.18 -4.14 4.52
CA CYS A 442 5.57 -3.80 5.78
C CYS A 442 4.79 -4.99 6.34
N PHE A 443 4.95 -5.32 7.62
CA PHE A 443 3.93 -6.08 8.33
C PHE A 443 2.84 -5.10 8.74
N PHE A 444 1.77 -5.05 7.96
CA PHE A 444 0.71 -4.07 8.10
C PHE A 444 -0.46 -4.66 8.89
N GLY A 445 -0.32 -4.63 10.22
CA GLY A 445 -1.24 -5.28 11.13
C GLY A 445 -1.18 -6.80 11.01
N ALA A 446 -2.29 -7.41 10.62
CA ALA A 446 -2.39 -8.85 10.42
C ALA A 446 -1.71 -9.36 9.13
N GLU A 447 -1.52 -8.50 8.13
CA GLU A 447 -1.06 -8.91 6.79
C GLU A 447 0.38 -8.47 6.50
N ARG A 448 1.07 -9.18 5.60
CA ARG A 448 2.39 -8.78 5.09
C ARG A 448 2.21 -8.16 3.71
N VAL A 449 2.60 -6.90 3.56
CA VAL A 449 2.44 -6.10 2.33
C VAL A 449 3.81 -5.78 1.73
N GLU A 450 3.90 -5.88 0.41
CA GLU A 450 5.13 -5.70 -0.37
C GLU A 450 4.90 -4.81 -1.59
N ILE A 451 5.94 -4.13 -2.07
CA ILE A 451 5.89 -3.45 -3.37
C ILE A 451 5.45 -4.45 -4.45
N GLY A 452 4.44 -4.07 -5.22
CA GLY A 452 3.79 -4.88 -6.24
C GLY A 452 2.53 -5.61 -5.81
N ASP A 453 2.16 -5.53 -4.53
CA ASP A 453 0.83 -5.94 -4.08
C ASP A 453 -0.29 -5.06 -4.65
N ALA A 454 -1.50 -5.60 -4.57
CA ALA A 454 -2.74 -4.87 -4.77
C ALA A 454 -3.43 -4.68 -3.41
N MET A 455 -3.93 -3.48 -3.11
CA MET A 455 -4.54 -3.15 -1.81
C MET A 455 -5.96 -2.60 -1.96
N ARG A 456 -6.85 -3.02 -1.06
CA ARG A 456 -8.24 -2.55 -0.94
C ARG A 456 -8.27 -1.16 -0.29
N LEU A 457 -9.05 -0.25 -0.84
CA LEU A 457 -9.10 1.15 -0.41
C LEU A 457 -10.33 1.45 0.45
N ARG A 458 -10.15 2.26 1.49
CA ARG A 458 -11.24 2.65 2.40
C ARG A 458 -12.07 3.78 1.85
N SER A 459 -11.40 4.78 1.30
CA SER A 459 -11.99 5.94 0.68
C SER A 459 -11.14 6.37 -0.51
N LEU A 460 -11.80 7.01 -1.47
CA LEU A 460 -11.17 7.66 -2.61
C LEU A 460 -11.63 9.12 -2.67
N PRO A 461 -10.79 10.03 -3.19
CA PRO A 461 -11.23 11.39 -3.48
C PRO A 461 -12.48 11.38 -4.37
N ALA A 462 -13.50 12.15 -3.98
CA ALA A 462 -14.79 12.18 -4.68
C ALA A 462 -14.64 12.56 -6.17
N GLU A 463 -13.65 13.39 -6.49
CA GLU A 463 -13.28 13.82 -7.84
C GLU A 463 -12.91 12.66 -8.79
N LEU A 464 -12.50 11.50 -8.28
CA LEU A 464 -12.20 10.34 -9.11
C LEU A 464 -13.48 9.66 -9.63
N ASN A 465 -14.66 9.95 -9.05
CA ASN A 465 -15.93 9.31 -9.38
C ASN A 465 -15.88 7.76 -9.36
N VAL A 466 -15.01 7.19 -8.53
CA VAL A 466 -14.86 5.75 -8.33
C VAL A 466 -15.30 5.39 -6.91
N PRO A 467 -16.28 4.49 -6.73
CA PRO A 467 -16.60 3.94 -5.43
C PRO A 467 -15.38 3.23 -4.84
N ALA A 468 -15.00 3.58 -3.62
CA ALA A 468 -13.80 3.04 -2.97
C ALA A 468 -13.78 1.49 -2.91
N GLU A 469 -14.95 0.87 -2.78
CA GLU A 469 -15.13 -0.60 -2.81
C GLU A 469 -14.61 -1.27 -4.08
N THR A 470 -14.64 -0.53 -5.20
CA THR A 470 -14.24 -1.03 -6.53
C THR A 470 -12.82 -0.62 -6.91
N GLY A 471 -12.23 0.31 -6.15
CA GLY A 471 -10.89 0.81 -6.37
C GLY A 471 -9.83 -0.05 -5.68
N VAL A 472 -8.80 -0.41 -6.43
CA VAL A 472 -7.66 -1.19 -5.91
C VAL A 472 -6.36 -0.43 -6.19
N LEU A 473 -5.53 -0.29 -5.18
CA LEU A 473 -4.21 0.32 -5.30
C LEU A 473 -3.16 -0.73 -5.71
N GLY A 474 -2.59 -0.61 -6.90
CA GLY A 474 -1.35 -1.30 -7.26
C GLY A 474 -0.15 -0.60 -6.63
N LEU A 475 0.40 -1.20 -5.57
CA LEU A 475 1.40 -0.59 -4.70
C LEU A 475 2.77 -0.52 -5.37
N ARG A 476 3.34 0.68 -5.44
CA ARG A 476 4.66 0.95 -6.03
C ARG A 476 5.71 1.33 -5.00
N PHE A 477 5.32 2.00 -3.92
CA PHE A 477 6.25 2.43 -2.87
C PHE A 477 5.60 2.36 -1.49
N ILE A 478 6.40 1.97 -0.50
CA ILE A 478 6.09 2.08 0.93
C ILE A 478 7.16 2.99 1.52
N PHE A 479 6.78 4.06 2.21
CA PHE A 479 7.77 5.00 2.72
C PHE A 479 7.32 5.70 4.00
N THR A 480 8.30 6.24 4.73
CA THR A 480 8.11 7.16 5.86
C THR A 480 8.71 8.51 5.51
N THR A 481 8.29 9.59 6.18
CA THR A 481 8.88 10.92 6.03
C THR A 481 9.26 11.52 7.38
N LYS A 482 10.34 12.30 7.41
CA LYS A 482 10.75 13.09 8.59
C LYS A 482 9.72 14.14 8.97
N ASP A 483 8.91 14.61 8.02
CA ASP A 483 7.86 15.62 8.26
C ASP A 483 6.70 15.04 9.10
N PHE A 484 6.48 13.72 9.03
CA PHE A 484 5.44 13.01 9.77
C PHE A 484 6.01 11.75 10.45
N PRO A 485 6.81 11.93 11.53
CA PRO A 485 7.41 10.81 12.24
C PRO A 485 6.36 9.81 12.73
N GLY A 486 6.63 8.52 12.58
CA GLY A 486 5.73 7.44 13.01
C GLY A 486 4.60 7.12 12.03
N ASN A 487 4.51 7.81 10.89
CA ASN A 487 3.52 7.52 9.84
C ASN A 487 4.15 6.74 8.68
N VAL A 488 3.38 5.78 8.15
CA VAL A 488 3.69 5.05 6.91
C VAL A 488 2.75 5.49 5.79
N PHE A 489 3.31 5.62 4.60
CA PHE A 489 2.63 6.04 3.38
C PHE A 489 2.79 4.99 2.29
N PHE A 490 1.74 4.85 1.49
CA PHE A 490 1.65 3.90 0.38
C PHE A 490 1.40 4.67 -0.90
N ARG A 491 2.30 4.56 -1.89
CA ARG A 491 2.15 5.21 -3.20
C ARG A 491 1.94 4.19 -4.30
N GLY A 492 1.01 4.44 -5.20
CA GLY A 492 0.75 3.54 -6.32
C GLY A 492 -0.28 4.04 -7.31
N HIS A 493 -0.73 3.15 -8.20
CA HIS A 493 -1.75 3.44 -9.20
C HIS A 493 -3.10 2.87 -8.76
N ILE A 494 -4.19 3.58 -9.02
CA ILE A 494 -5.55 3.13 -8.74
C ILE A 494 -6.10 2.46 -9.99
N TYR A 495 -6.55 1.23 -9.82
CA TYR A 495 -7.25 0.44 -10.84
C TYR A 495 -8.70 0.20 -10.42
N GLN A 496 -9.58 0.07 -11.40
CA GLN A 496 -10.97 -0.30 -11.18
C GLN A 496 -11.38 -1.39 -12.18
N LEU A 497 -12.15 -2.37 -11.70
CA LEU A 497 -12.77 -3.34 -12.60
C LEU A 497 -13.97 -2.69 -13.30
N VAL A 498 -13.94 -2.67 -14.63
CA VAL A 498 -14.93 -2.01 -15.47
C VAL A 498 -15.30 -2.89 -16.66
N SER A 499 -16.40 -2.56 -17.33
CA SER A 499 -16.76 -3.19 -18.60
C SER A 499 -15.79 -2.78 -19.72
N GLU A 500 -15.59 -3.65 -20.70
CA GLU A 500 -14.58 -3.50 -21.76
C GLU A 500 -14.76 -2.28 -22.68
N ASP A 501 -15.94 -1.67 -22.69
CA ASP A 501 -16.27 -0.45 -23.43
C ASP A 501 -15.69 0.83 -22.79
N LYS A 502 -15.17 0.74 -21.56
CA LYS A 502 -14.61 1.90 -20.86
C LYS A 502 -13.22 2.25 -21.36
N PRO A 503 -12.85 3.55 -21.37
CA PRO A 503 -11.49 3.97 -21.74
C PRO A 503 -10.46 3.52 -20.69
N ASN A 504 -9.18 3.63 -21.05
CA ASN A 504 -8.02 3.36 -20.18
C ASN A 504 -7.91 1.91 -19.67
N ILE A 505 -8.42 0.94 -20.43
CA ILE A 505 -8.20 -0.48 -20.15
C ILE A 505 -6.70 -0.79 -20.18
N VAL A 506 -6.24 -1.47 -19.14
CA VAL A 506 -4.85 -1.87 -18.96
C VAL A 506 -4.69 -3.32 -19.40
N ARG A 507 -3.65 -3.58 -20.20
CA ARG A 507 -3.28 -4.94 -20.60
C ARG A 507 -2.78 -5.74 -19.40
N ASP A 508 -3.06 -7.03 -19.36
CA ASP A 508 -2.78 -7.91 -18.20
C ASP A 508 -1.31 -7.90 -17.76
N GLU A 509 -0.37 -7.81 -18.70
CA GLU A 509 1.06 -7.73 -18.44
C GLU A 509 1.48 -6.49 -17.64
N HIS A 510 0.70 -5.41 -17.72
CA HIS A 510 0.96 -4.17 -17.00
C HIS A 510 0.22 -4.12 -15.65
N LEU A 511 -0.64 -5.09 -15.34
CA LEU A 511 -1.37 -5.13 -14.08
C LEU A 511 -0.50 -5.66 -12.92
N PRO A 512 -0.72 -5.16 -11.69
CA PRO A 512 -0.20 -5.78 -10.46
C PRO A 512 -0.48 -7.28 -10.46
N ILE A 513 0.42 -8.08 -9.89
CA ILE A 513 0.36 -9.56 -9.99
C ILE A 513 -1.01 -10.11 -9.58
N ALA A 514 -1.58 -9.63 -8.46
CA ALA A 514 -2.88 -10.10 -8.00
C ALA A 514 -4.03 -9.73 -8.96
N LEU A 515 -4.01 -8.53 -9.53
CA LEU A 515 -5.03 -8.09 -10.51
C LEU A 515 -4.88 -8.82 -11.85
N ARG A 516 -3.64 -9.10 -12.27
CA ARG A 516 -3.36 -9.93 -13.44
C ARG A 516 -3.90 -11.34 -13.28
N LEU A 517 -3.65 -11.97 -12.13
CA LEU A 517 -4.19 -13.31 -11.83
C LEU A 517 -5.72 -13.30 -11.84
N GLU A 518 -6.35 -12.27 -11.27
CA GLU A 518 -7.81 -12.12 -11.30
C GLU A 518 -8.33 -11.96 -12.75
N SER A 519 -7.70 -11.09 -13.54
CA SER A 519 -8.07 -10.83 -14.94
C SER A 519 -7.97 -12.12 -15.77
N GLN A 520 -6.82 -12.78 -15.75
CA GLN A 520 -6.58 -14.02 -16.50
C GLN A 520 -7.60 -15.12 -16.15
N TRP A 521 -7.92 -15.26 -14.86
CA TRP A 521 -8.93 -16.22 -14.43
C TRP A 521 -10.32 -15.88 -14.93
N ARG A 522 -10.76 -14.62 -14.79
CA ARG A 522 -12.05 -14.17 -15.32
C ARG A 522 -12.17 -14.49 -16.81
N HIS A 523 -11.08 -14.34 -17.57
CA HIS A 523 -11.09 -14.69 -19.00
C HIS A 523 -11.24 -16.19 -19.23
N SER A 524 -10.58 -17.01 -18.40
CA SER A 524 -10.65 -18.49 -18.48
C SER A 524 -12.03 -19.07 -18.17
N VAL A 525 -12.85 -18.35 -17.39
CA VAL A 525 -14.22 -18.77 -17.01
C VAL A 525 -15.31 -18.01 -17.77
N GLY A 526 -14.96 -17.32 -18.87
CA GLY A 526 -15.92 -16.68 -19.76
C GLY A 526 -16.41 -15.28 -19.36
N ALA A 527 -15.82 -14.66 -18.33
CA ALA A 527 -16.14 -13.29 -17.88
C ALA A 527 -15.25 -12.23 -18.53
N GLN A 528 -14.98 -12.36 -19.84
CA GLN A 528 -14.04 -11.48 -20.58
C GLN A 528 -14.49 -10.02 -20.70
N ARG A 529 -15.80 -9.76 -20.56
CA ARG A 529 -16.36 -8.40 -20.58
C ARG A 529 -15.81 -7.48 -19.49
N TRP A 530 -15.23 -8.04 -18.42
CA TRP A 530 -14.65 -7.26 -17.33
C TRP A 530 -13.14 -7.13 -17.47
N ARG A 531 -12.67 -5.89 -17.40
CA ARG A 531 -11.26 -5.51 -17.56
C ARG A 531 -10.88 -4.49 -16.49
N TYR A 532 -9.60 -4.42 -16.14
CA TYR A 532 -9.12 -3.37 -15.25
C TYR A 532 -8.76 -2.12 -16.04
N ALA A 533 -9.32 -0.98 -15.64
CA ALA A 533 -8.94 0.34 -16.14
C ALA A 533 -8.05 1.06 -15.14
N LEU A 534 -7.11 1.86 -15.65
CA LEU A 534 -6.31 2.78 -14.87
C LEU A 534 -7.13 4.04 -14.57
N VAL A 535 -7.34 4.32 -13.29
CA VAL A 535 -8.11 5.48 -12.81
C VAL A 535 -7.18 6.68 -12.57
N LYS A 536 -6.10 6.44 -11.84
CA LYS A 536 -5.16 7.50 -11.44
C LYS A 536 -3.79 6.92 -11.13
N GLU A 537 -2.75 7.64 -11.48
CA GLU A 537 -1.37 7.23 -11.21
C GLU A 537 -0.77 7.94 -10.00
N ASN A 538 0.19 7.25 -9.36
CA ASN A 538 1.09 7.81 -8.35
C ASN A 538 0.40 8.51 -7.17
N VAL A 539 -0.74 7.98 -6.73
CA VAL A 539 -1.50 8.48 -5.59
C VAL A 539 -0.87 7.99 -4.29
N VAL A 540 -0.78 8.87 -3.29
CA VAL A 540 -0.26 8.59 -1.96
C VAL A 540 -1.40 8.44 -0.97
N PHE A 541 -1.38 7.35 -0.20
CA PHE A 541 -2.33 7.05 0.86
C PHE A 541 -1.63 6.93 2.20
N LYS A 542 -2.28 7.42 3.25
CA LYS A 542 -1.95 7.08 4.64
C LYS A 542 -2.49 5.70 4.96
N GLU A 543 -1.97 5.08 6.02
CA GLU A 543 -2.43 3.77 6.46
C GLU A 543 -3.96 3.67 6.72
N GLN A 544 -4.61 4.73 7.19
CA GLN A 544 -6.04 4.70 7.53
C GLN A 544 -6.92 4.54 6.28
N SER A 545 -6.38 4.90 5.11
CA SER A 545 -7.06 4.76 3.83
C SER A 545 -6.97 3.35 3.25
N ILE A 546 -6.24 2.43 3.88
CA ILE A 546 -6.04 1.06 3.40
C ILE A 546 -6.84 0.08 4.26
N ARG A 547 -7.63 -0.78 3.61
CA ARG A 547 -8.42 -1.83 4.28
C ARG A 547 -7.67 -3.13 4.48
N GLY A 548 -6.67 -3.39 3.65
CA GLY A 548 -5.89 -4.62 3.61
C GLY A 548 -5.55 -4.99 2.18
N ARG A 549 -4.96 -6.17 2.00
CA ARG A 549 -4.59 -6.73 0.70
C ARG A 549 -5.83 -7.11 -0.10
N PHE A 550 -5.69 -7.01 -1.41
CA PHE A 550 -6.60 -7.63 -2.37
C PHE A 550 -6.16 -9.08 -2.61
N TYR A 551 -7.11 -10.00 -2.58
CA TYR A 551 -6.88 -11.41 -2.86
C TYR A 551 -7.61 -11.78 -4.15
N PRO A 552 -6.95 -12.45 -5.12
CA PRO A 552 -7.64 -12.96 -6.30
C PRO A 552 -8.76 -13.93 -5.90
N THR A 553 -9.93 -13.77 -6.51
CA THR A 553 -11.16 -14.51 -6.22
C THR A 553 -10.92 -16.02 -6.30
N GLN A 554 -10.26 -16.46 -7.37
CA GLN A 554 -9.90 -17.86 -7.60
C GLN A 554 -8.96 -18.48 -6.56
N ARG A 555 -8.27 -17.67 -5.75
CA ARG A 555 -7.38 -18.15 -4.68
C ARG A 555 -8.10 -18.20 -3.35
N LEU A 556 -8.94 -17.20 -3.08
CA LEU A 556 -9.56 -17.02 -1.77
C LEU A 556 -10.94 -17.67 -1.65
N MET A 557 -11.78 -17.61 -2.67
CA MET A 557 -13.14 -18.17 -2.61
C MET A 557 -13.17 -19.70 -2.45
N PRO A 558 -12.26 -20.50 -3.05
CA PRO A 558 -12.22 -21.94 -2.79
C PRO A 558 -12.01 -22.32 -1.32
N ILE A 559 -11.32 -21.48 -0.54
CA ILE A 559 -11.16 -21.71 0.89
C ILE A 559 -12.31 -21.07 1.69
N LEU A 560 -12.83 -19.90 1.31
CA LEU A 560 -13.93 -19.27 2.06
C LEU A 560 -15.28 -19.94 1.84
N ASN A 561 -15.69 -20.12 0.59
CA ASN A 561 -16.96 -20.71 0.22
C ASN A 561 -16.81 -21.60 -1.04
N PRO A 562 -16.28 -22.83 -0.89
CA PRO A 562 -16.03 -23.72 -2.02
C PRO A 562 -17.29 -24.11 -2.79
N ALA A 563 -18.45 -24.16 -2.12
CA ALA A 563 -19.71 -24.53 -2.76
C ALA A 563 -20.20 -23.42 -3.71
N GLU A 564 -20.26 -22.18 -3.22
CA GLU A 564 -20.63 -21.02 -4.03
C GLU A 564 -19.64 -20.78 -5.16
N PHE A 565 -18.33 -20.93 -4.89
CA PHE A 565 -17.30 -20.81 -5.94
C PHE A 565 -17.53 -21.82 -7.08
N ARG A 566 -17.73 -23.10 -6.75
CA ARG A 566 -17.97 -24.14 -7.77
C ARG A 566 -19.26 -23.89 -8.54
N ASP A 567 -20.32 -23.49 -7.85
CA ASP A 567 -21.61 -23.18 -8.48
C ASP A 567 -21.48 -21.99 -9.46
N ALA A 568 -20.89 -20.89 -9.01
CA ALA A 568 -20.67 -19.68 -9.81
C ALA A 568 -19.82 -19.96 -11.06
N VAL A 569 -18.73 -20.71 -10.90
CA VAL A 569 -17.87 -21.11 -12.03
C VAL A 569 -18.62 -22.03 -13.00
N SER A 570 -19.35 -23.03 -12.51
CA SER A 570 -20.12 -23.94 -13.38
C SER A 570 -21.19 -23.24 -14.22
N LYS A 571 -21.73 -22.13 -13.69
CA LYS A 571 -22.77 -21.31 -14.33
C LYS A 571 -22.20 -20.13 -15.13
N ALA A 572 -20.87 -19.95 -15.15
CA ALA A 572 -20.19 -18.77 -15.70
C ALA A 572 -20.73 -17.43 -15.15
N ARG A 573 -21.18 -17.41 -13.90
CA ARG A 573 -21.71 -16.23 -13.19
C ARG A 573 -20.75 -15.81 -12.09
N VAL A 574 -19.61 -15.25 -12.48
CA VAL A 574 -18.52 -14.87 -11.56
C VAL A 574 -18.41 -13.35 -11.34
N ASP A 575 -19.36 -12.58 -11.86
CA ASP A 575 -19.30 -11.11 -11.81
C ASP A 575 -19.36 -10.61 -10.37
N ASP A 576 -20.33 -11.12 -9.61
CA ASP A 576 -20.57 -10.76 -8.19
C ASP A 576 -19.80 -11.65 -7.21
N LEU A 577 -18.98 -12.59 -7.73
CA LEU A 577 -18.22 -13.49 -6.90
C LEU A 577 -17.02 -12.75 -6.31
N TYR A 578 -17.14 -12.33 -5.06
CA TYR A 578 -16.08 -11.64 -4.34
C TYR A 578 -16.09 -12.01 -2.86
N ALA A 579 -14.90 -12.03 -2.26
CA ALA A 579 -14.74 -12.30 -0.84
C ALA A 579 -15.05 -11.06 0.00
N HIS A 580 -16.15 -11.08 0.75
CA HIS A 580 -16.43 -10.05 1.75
C HIS A 580 -15.50 -10.21 2.96
N LEU A 581 -14.41 -9.43 2.96
CA LEU A 581 -13.43 -9.39 4.03
C LEU A 581 -13.63 -8.14 4.89
N ASN A 582 -13.42 -8.28 6.20
CA ASN A 582 -13.30 -7.17 7.14
C ASN A 582 -12.14 -6.22 6.74
N ASN A 583 -12.10 -5.05 7.35
CA ASN A 583 -11.00 -4.12 7.15
C ASN A 583 -10.06 -4.13 8.36
N ARG A 584 -8.81 -3.76 8.08
CA ARG A 584 -7.82 -3.44 9.10
C ARG A 584 -8.38 -2.45 10.12
N MET A 585 -8.14 -2.72 11.40
CA MET A 585 -8.54 -1.89 12.53
C MET A 585 -10.06 -1.65 12.65
N ASP A 586 -10.90 -2.57 12.15
CA ASP A 586 -12.36 -2.51 12.35
C ASP A 586 -12.79 -3.00 13.76
N GLY A 587 -11.86 -3.52 14.56
CA GLY A 587 -12.13 -4.00 15.93
C GLY A 587 -12.27 -2.88 16.98
N ALA A 588 -12.29 -3.28 18.25
CA ALA A 588 -12.24 -2.36 19.40
C ALA A 588 -10.81 -2.34 19.98
N GLY A 589 -9.83 -1.91 19.17
CA GLY A 589 -8.42 -1.84 19.56
C GLY A 589 -7.91 -0.40 19.67
N ARG A 590 -6.85 -0.22 20.45
CA ARG A 590 -6.08 1.03 20.46
C ARG A 590 -4.98 0.97 19.41
N TYR A 591 -4.83 2.04 18.65
CA TYR A 591 -3.73 2.18 17.69
C TYR A 591 -2.36 2.18 18.40
N LEU A 592 -1.48 1.27 18.00
CA LEU A 592 -0.16 1.07 18.60
C LEU A 592 1.00 1.57 17.73
N GLY A 593 0.71 1.93 16.48
CA GLY A 593 1.67 2.48 15.54
C GLY A 593 2.83 1.56 15.18
N ARG A 594 3.95 2.18 14.80
CA ARG A 594 5.15 1.49 14.36
C ARG A 594 5.78 0.69 15.49
N LYS A 595 6.15 -0.55 15.20
CA LYS A 595 7.02 -1.42 15.98
C LYS A 595 8.33 -1.62 15.23
N VAL A 596 9.38 -1.95 15.98
CA VAL A 596 10.74 -2.14 15.44
C VAL A 596 10.75 -3.26 14.40
N ASN A 597 10.17 -4.41 14.74
CA ASN A 597 10.13 -5.60 13.89
C ASN A 597 8.92 -6.48 14.24
N ARG A 598 8.73 -7.57 13.47
CA ARG A 598 7.57 -8.44 13.61
C ARG A 598 7.59 -9.21 14.93
N ILE A 599 8.73 -9.76 15.33
CA ILE A 599 8.82 -10.49 16.61
C ILE A 599 8.55 -9.57 17.81
N GLY A 600 9.04 -8.32 17.77
CA GLY A 600 8.76 -7.30 18.78
C GLY A 600 7.29 -6.86 18.79
N THR A 601 6.61 -6.92 17.64
CA THR A 601 5.15 -6.74 17.56
C THR A 601 4.41 -7.84 18.31
N LEU A 602 4.83 -9.10 18.14
CA LEU A 602 4.24 -10.23 18.86
C LEU A 602 4.53 -10.12 20.36
N GLY A 603 5.78 -9.86 20.75
CA GLY A 603 6.19 -9.70 22.14
C GLY A 603 5.74 -10.88 23.01
N ALA A 604 5.12 -10.59 24.16
CA ALA A 604 4.64 -11.61 25.10
C ALA A 604 3.45 -12.45 24.57
N SER A 605 2.94 -12.19 23.36
CA SER A 605 1.87 -13.02 22.78
C SER A 605 2.32 -14.37 22.23
N VAL A 606 3.62 -14.58 22.17
CA VAL A 606 4.27 -15.84 21.78
C VAL A 606 5.34 -16.20 22.82
N THR A 607 5.86 -17.42 22.76
CA THR A 607 6.94 -17.85 23.65
C THR A 607 8.21 -17.03 23.37
N HIS A 608 9.06 -16.83 24.38
CA HIS A 608 10.34 -16.11 24.20
C HIS A 608 11.31 -16.82 23.23
N THR A 609 11.15 -18.13 23.05
CA THR A 609 11.88 -18.94 22.07
C THR A 609 11.26 -18.89 20.68
N ALA A 610 10.17 -18.17 20.47
CA ALA A 610 9.50 -18.05 19.18
C ALA A 610 10.47 -17.52 18.11
N ARG A 611 10.40 -18.10 16.91
CA ARG A 611 11.17 -17.68 15.75
C ARG A 611 10.26 -17.60 14.53
N LEU A 612 10.55 -16.66 13.66
CA LEU A 612 9.91 -16.52 12.36
C LEU A 612 10.93 -16.87 11.29
N ASN A 613 10.63 -17.88 10.49
CA ASN A 613 11.41 -18.27 9.33
C ASN A 613 10.92 -17.46 8.12
N MET A 614 11.51 -16.28 7.97
CA MET A 614 11.23 -15.32 6.90
C MET A 614 12.13 -15.56 5.70
N GLU A 615 11.65 -15.16 4.52
CA GLU A 615 12.44 -15.24 3.30
C GLU A 615 13.69 -14.33 3.36
N PRO A 616 14.82 -14.70 2.74
CA PRO A 616 16.10 -13.98 2.90
C PRO A 616 16.09 -12.51 2.49
N PHE A 617 15.13 -12.09 1.67
CA PHE A 617 14.98 -10.70 1.24
C PHE A 617 14.26 -9.81 2.27
N ILE A 618 13.79 -10.38 3.38
CA ILE A 618 13.17 -9.66 4.50
C ILE A 618 14.26 -9.35 5.53
N ARG A 619 14.67 -8.08 5.61
CA ARG A 619 15.65 -7.57 6.59
C ARG A 619 14.94 -6.62 7.54
N GLU A 620 14.61 -7.10 8.74
CA GLU A 620 13.99 -6.27 9.77
C GLU A 620 15.05 -5.47 10.56
N GLU A 621 14.62 -4.38 11.19
CA GLU A 621 15.46 -3.64 12.14
C GLU A 621 15.76 -4.51 13.37
N LEU A 622 17.03 -4.56 13.77
CA LEU A 622 17.44 -5.24 15.00
C LEU A 622 17.11 -4.36 16.21
N ASN A 623 16.62 -4.98 17.28
CA ASN A 623 16.42 -4.27 18.53
C ASN A 623 17.77 -4.17 19.26
N GLU A 624 18.43 -3.02 19.17
CA GLU A 624 19.75 -2.78 19.82
C GLU A 624 19.71 -3.03 21.33
N LYS A 625 18.54 -2.90 21.98
CA LYS A 625 18.34 -3.18 23.41
C LYS A 625 18.17 -4.66 23.77
N ALA A 626 18.28 -5.57 22.80
CA ALA A 626 18.19 -7.02 23.02
C ALA A 626 19.54 -7.74 22.81
N ILE A 627 20.62 -6.98 22.60
CA ILE A 627 21.99 -7.48 22.42
C ILE A 627 22.83 -7.32 23.71
N GLU A 628 22.30 -6.62 24.72
CA GLU A 628 22.76 -6.65 26.13
C GLU A 628 21.84 -7.53 26.96
#